data_AF-A0A2N4YY87-F1
#
_entry.id   AF-A0A2N4YY87-F1
#
_cell.length_a   1.000
_cell.length_b   1.000
_cell.length_c   1.000
_cell.angle_alpha   90.00
_cell.angle_beta   90.00
_cell.angle_gamma   90.00
#
_symmetry.space_group_name_H-M   'P 1'
#
loop_
_entity.id
_entity.type
_entity.pdbx_description
1 polymer ?
#
loop_
_entity_poly.entity_id
_entity_poly.type
_entity_poly.pdbx_seq_one_letter_code
_entity_poly.pdbx_strand_id
1 'polypeptide(L)'
;MAKLNKKQLSLLKEMPAEQLMQIICDIAEDNGQAKSFLINKYLLTPEESLKKAEAEYKRVIKTKRFYDYYEAAIFFEGLYRNVIFPLEKTVSTLPEKTEAFCHDLLLSFDKVSEIADTSDGSWMDYYNGAVEIWLKSLSLQKDKSIDVIADRILSVLKGDVYFNFDIFDKYKKDLGYNVIRALRESLLKTGDVNDAVELSLYIRDVDFIRQCFEKRKLNQPEYIIKFAEMLVDELCTEEAIQVLNKIKEDKSVDQAGLRDKWTEVLALALIEEGEIQQAKTICIDGFKNR
;
A
#
# COMPACT_ATOMS: atom_id res chain seq x y z
N MET A 1 19.96 -16.41 3.99
CA MET A 1 21.30 -15.88 4.28
C MET A 1 21.80 -16.44 5.61
N ALA A 2 23.05 -16.89 5.69
CA ALA A 2 23.67 -17.32 6.93
C ALA A 2 23.95 -16.10 7.83
N LYS A 3 23.60 -16.18 9.12
CA LYS A 3 23.88 -15.13 10.10
C LYS A 3 25.24 -15.39 10.75
N LEU A 4 25.95 -14.31 11.10
CA LEU A 4 27.18 -14.40 11.89
C LEU A 4 26.88 -15.05 13.25
N ASN A 5 27.70 -16.01 13.67
CA ASN A 5 27.58 -16.61 14.99
C ASN A 5 28.14 -15.66 16.07
N LYS A 6 27.85 -15.96 17.35
CA LYS A 6 28.25 -15.11 18.48
C LYS A 6 29.75 -14.82 18.51
N LYS A 7 30.60 -15.82 18.21
CA LYS A 7 32.07 -15.67 18.21
C LYS A 7 32.53 -14.71 17.11
N GLN A 8 32.00 -14.86 15.90
CA GLN A 8 32.31 -13.98 14.77
C GLN A 8 31.88 -12.53 15.06
N LEU A 9 30.72 -12.35 15.69
CA LEU A 9 30.20 -11.04 16.04
C LEU A 9 31.04 -10.35 17.13
N SER A 10 31.53 -11.10 18.12
CA SER A 10 32.46 -10.58 19.13
C SER A 10 33.78 -10.12 18.51
N LEU A 11 34.37 -10.91 17.60
CA LEU A 11 35.59 -10.52 16.90
C LEU A 11 35.42 -9.22 16.12
N LEU A 12 34.31 -9.05 15.40
CA LEU A 12 34.04 -7.82 14.66
C LEU A 12 33.89 -6.59 15.58
N LYS A 13 33.30 -6.77 16.76
CA LYS A 13 33.07 -5.68 17.74
C LYS A 13 34.35 -5.21 18.44
N GLU A 14 35.33 -6.08 18.57
CA GLU A 14 36.62 -5.77 19.22
C GLU A 14 37.64 -5.15 18.26
N MET A 15 37.35 -5.12 16.94
CA MET A 15 38.25 -4.53 15.94
C MET A 15 38.37 -3.01 16.06
N PRO A 16 39.59 -2.44 15.90
CA PRO A 16 39.78 -0.99 15.80
C PRO A 16 39.05 -0.38 14.61
N ALA A 17 38.67 0.90 14.74
CA ALA A 17 37.95 1.63 13.69
C ALA A 17 38.72 1.68 12.36
N GLU A 18 40.05 1.85 12.39
CA GLU A 18 40.85 1.86 11.17
C GLU A 18 40.83 0.51 10.45
N GLN A 19 40.89 -0.59 11.20
CA GLN A 19 40.83 -1.94 10.62
C GLN A 19 39.45 -2.23 10.03
N LEU A 20 38.38 -1.81 10.71
CA LEU A 20 37.02 -1.92 10.18
C LEU A 20 36.84 -1.09 8.91
N MET A 21 37.41 0.12 8.86
CA MET A 21 37.37 0.97 7.68
C MET A 21 38.07 0.30 6.50
N GLN A 22 39.26 -0.28 6.71
CA GLN A 22 39.97 -1.00 5.65
C GLN A 22 39.14 -2.18 5.13
N ILE A 23 38.55 -2.99 6.01
CA ILE A 23 37.69 -4.11 5.60
C ILE A 23 36.48 -3.62 4.78
N ILE A 24 35.87 -2.49 5.16
CA ILE A 24 34.75 -1.91 4.41
C ILE A 24 35.20 -1.45 3.02
N CYS A 25 36.37 -0.82 2.91
CA CYS A 25 36.95 -0.43 1.63
C CYS A 25 37.23 -1.65 0.75
N ASP A 26 37.89 -2.68 1.27
CA ASP A 26 38.22 -3.91 0.54
C ASP A 26 36.94 -4.57 0.00
N ILE A 27 35.91 -4.71 0.85
CA ILE A 27 34.60 -5.25 0.44
C ILE A 27 33.95 -4.39 -0.65
N ALA A 28 34.03 -3.06 -0.55
CA ALA A 28 33.43 -2.17 -1.53
C ALA A 28 34.19 -2.18 -2.87
N GLU A 29 35.50 -2.38 -2.87
CA GLU A 29 36.31 -2.48 -4.08
C GLU A 29 36.00 -3.79 -4.83
N ASP A 30 35.88 -4.90 -4.11
CA ASP A 30 35.66 -6.22 -4.71
C ASP A 30 34.18 -6.54 -4.98
N ASN A 31 33.24 -5.79 -4.39
CA ASN A 31 31.80 -6.04 -4.52
C ASN A 31 31.01 -4.78 -4.89
N GLY A 32 30.61 -4.69 -6.17
CA GLY A 32 29.83 -3.58 -6.70
C GLY A 32 28.47 -3.36 -6.01
N GLN A 33 27.82 -4.42 -5.51
CA GLN A 33 26.57 -4.29 -4.76
C GLN A 33 26.80 -3.67 -3.38
N ALA A 34 27.84 -4.13 -2.67
CA ALA A 34 28.22 -3.55 -1.38
C ALA A 34 28.63 -2.08 -1.53
N LYS A 35 29.39 -1.75 -2.57
CA LYS A 35 29.74 -0.37 -2.93
C LYS A 35 28.50 0.50 -3.16
N SER A 36 27.56 0.04 -3.98
CA SER A 36 26.33 0.79 -4.25
C SER A 36 25.52 1.01 -2.99
N PHE A 37 25.37 -0.03 -2.15
CA PHE A 37 24.67 0.07 -0.88
C PHE A 37 25.31 1.08 0.07
N LEU A 38 26.64 1.04 0.23
CA LEU A 38 27.37 2.00 1.08
C LEU A 38 27.18 3.43 0.61
N ILE A 39 27.31 3.68 -0.70
CA ILE A 39 27.12 5.01 -1.29
C ILE A 39 25.68 5.48 -1.06
N ASN A 40 24.71 4.69 -1.50
CA ASN A 40 23.31 5.07 -1.48
C ASN A 40 22.79 5.28 -0.06
N LYS A 41 23.23 4.45 0.89
CA LYS A 41 22.79 4.54 2.28
C LYS A 41 23.53 5.63 3.05
N TYR A 42 24.86 5.61 3.04
CA TYR A 42 25.66 6.36 4.02
C TYR A 42 26.46 7.52 3.44
N LEU A 43 26.88 7.47 2.17
CA LEU A 43 27.87 8.42 1.62
C LEU A 43 27.31 9.46 0.65
N LEU A 44 26.00 9.68 0.68
CA LEU A 44 25.34 10.76 -0.07
C LEU A 44 24.51 11.60 0.89
N THR A 45 24.52 12.91 0.68
CA THR A 45 23.53 13.82 1.28
C THR A 45 22.13 13.53 0.70
N PRO A 46 21.04 13.96 1.38
CA PRO A 46 19.70 13.85 0.83
C PRO A 46 19.55 14.46 -0.58
N GLU A 47 20.14 15.62 -0.82
CA GLU A 47 20.11 16.32 -2.11
C GLU A 47 20.83 15.52 -3.20
N GLU A 48 22.02 14.97 -2.90
CA GLU A 48 22.77 14.14 -3.84
C GLU A 48 22.05 12.82 -4.13
N SER A 49 21.44 12.21 -3.12
CA SER A 49 20.63 11.01 -3.28
C SER A 49 19.44 11.23 -4.21
N LEU A 50 18.69 12.32 -4.02
CA LEU A 50 17.59 12.67 -4.90
C LEU A 50 18.08 12.91 -6.34
N LYS A 51 19.12 13.72 -6.52
CA LYS A 51 19.68 14.03 -7.85
C LYS A 51 20.19 12.78 -8.57
N LYS A 52 20.81 11.86 -7.84
CA LYS A 52 21.29 10.58 -8.39
C LYS A 52 20.13 9.69 -8.81
N ALA A 53 19.09 9.56 -7.97
CA ALA A 53 17.90 8.78 -8.27
C ALA A 53 17.17 9.33 -9.52
N GLU A 54 17.01 10.66 -9.62
CA GLU A 54 16.45 11.30 -10.81
C GLU A 54 17.26 11.01 -12.08
N ALA A 55 18.60 11.11 -12.00
CA ALA A 55 19.47 10.87 -13.14
C ALA A 55 19.39 9.41 -13.62
N GLU A 56 19.36 8.46 -12.68
CA GLU A 56 19.22 7.05 -12.99
C GLU A 56 17.85 6.75 -13.62
N TYR A 57 16.77 7.27 -13.05
CA TYR A 57 15.44 7.08 -13.61
C TYR A 57 15.31 7.69 -15.02
N LYS A 58 15.81 8.92 -15.22
CA LYS A 58 15.86 9.59 -16.54
C LYS A 58 16.63 8.79 -17.57
N ARG A 59 17.67 8.04 -17.16
CA ARG A 59 18.42 7.13 -18.04
C ARG A 59 17.57 5.92 -18.42
N VAL A 60 16.86 5.35 -17.45
CA VAL A 60 16.01 4.16 -17.63
C VAL A 60 14.88 4.44 -18.60
N ILE A 61 14.07 5.47 -18.38
CA ILE A 61 12.91 5.78 -19.25
C ILE A 61 13.28 6.18 -20.69
N LYS A 62 14.58 6.39 -20.97
CA LYS A 62 15.11 6.68 -22.32
C LYS A 62 15.65 5.43 -23.01
N THR A 63 15.79 4.32 -22.30
CA THR A 63 16.27 3.08 -22.91
C THR A 63 15.24 2.54 -23.90
N LYS A 64 15.72 1.87 -24.94
CA LYS A 64 14.88 1.11 -25.88
C LYS A 64 15.10 -0.40 -25.75
N ARG A 65 15.94 -0.81 -24.79
CA ARG A 65 16.21 -2.21 -24.51
C ARG A 65 14.98 -2.81 -23.83
N PHE A 66 14.52 -3.94 -24.34
CA PHE A 66 13.59 -4.80 -23.63
C PHE A 66 14.36 -5.78 -22.73
N TYR A 67 13.90 -5.97 -21.50
CA TYR A 67 14.42 -6.94 -20.53
C TYR A 67 13.50 -8.15 -20.49
N ASP A 68 14.00 -9.31 -20.86
CA ASP A 68 13.22 -10.55 -20.81
C ASP A 68 12.94 -11.02 -19.38
N TYR A 69 12.17 -12.10 -19.24
CA TYR A 69 11.78 -12.71 -17.97
C TYR A 69 12.93 -12.87 -16.96
N TYR A 70 14.12 -13.29 -17.39
CA TYR A 70 15.25 -13.52 -16.48
C TYR A 70 15.99 -12.22 -16.15
N GLU A 71 16.02 -11.28 -17.08
CA GLU A 71 16.68 -9.98 -16.90
C GLU A 71 15.81 -8.98 -16.11
N ALA A 72 14.49 -9.09 -16.21
CA ALA A 72 13.52 -8.18 -15.59
C ALA A 72 13.68 -8.12 -14.07
N ALA A 73 13.85 -9.27 -13.41
CA ALA A 73 14.06 -9.33 -11.97
C ALA A 73 15.30 -8.54 -11.51
N ILE A 74 16.43 -8.70 -12.21
CA ILE A 74 17.67 -7.98 -11.92
C ILE A 74 17.51 -6.49 -12.22
N PHE A 75 16.78 -6.16 -13.29
CA PHE A 75 16.48 -4.79 -13.68
C PHE A 75 15.66 -4.05 -12.61
N PHE A 76 14.53 -4.61 -12.18
CA PHE A 76 13.69 -3.98 -11.14
C PHE A 76 14.36 -3.96 -9.77
N GLU A 77 15.13 -5.00 -9.40
CA GLU A 77 15.96 -4.96 -8.19
C GLU A 77 16.99 -3.82 -8.27
N GLY A 78 17.60 -3.62 -9.44
CA GLY A 78 18.48 -2.49 -9.72
C GLY A 78 17.79 -1.14 -9.54
N LEU A 79 16.57 -0.98 -10.05
CA LEU A 79 15.78 0.24 -9.88
C LEU A 79 15.45 0.48 -8.40
N TYR A 80 15.03 -0.56 -7.67
CA TYR A 80 14.77 -0.43 -6.24
C TYR A 80 16.03 0.06 -5.50
N ARG A 81 17.19 -0.58 -5.72
CA ARG A 81 18.44 -0.26 -5.02
C ARG A 81 19.00 1.12 -5.36
N ASN A 82 18.83 1.57 -6.61
CA ASN A 82 19.46 2.79 -7.13
C ASN A 82 18.53 4.00 -7.21
N VAL A 83 17.21 3.79 -7.21
CA VAL A 83 16.21 4.86 -7.29
C VAL A 83 15.41 4.95 -5.99
N ILE A 84 14.80 3.85 -5.53
CA ILE A 84 13.87 3.88 -4.38
C ILE A 84 14.61 3.94 -3.05
N PHE A 85 15.50 2.99 -2.79
CA PHE A 85 16.22 2.87 -1.54
C PHE A 85 16.98 4.15 -1.10
N PRO A 86 17.67 4.89 -2.00
CA PRO A 86 18.30 6.15 -1.62
C PRO A 86 17.32 7.24 -1.19
N LEU A 87 16.06 7.18 -1.64
CA LEU A 87 15.05 8.20 -1.31
C LEU A 87 14.55 8.09 0.13
N GLU A 88 14.72 6.96 0.82
CA GLU A 88 14.28 6.79 2.21
C GLU A 88 14.80 7.89 3.15
N LYS A 89 16.07 8.30 2.98
CA LYS A 89 16.67 9.38 3.78
C LYS A 89 16.34 10.80 3.30
N THR A 90 15.71 10.92 2.13
CA THR A 90 15.29 12.22 1.58
C THR A 90 13.95 12.67 2.14
N VAL A 91 13.08 11.72 2.51
CA VAL A 91 11.71 11.95 2.97
C VAL A 91 11.63 13.01 4.08
N SER A 92 12.47 12.91 5.11
CA SER A 92 12.43 13.83 6.26
C SER A 92 13.08 15.19 6.02
N THR A 93 13.95 15.30 5.01
CA THR A 93 14.75 16.51 4.76
C THR A 93 14.20 17.32 3.60
N LEU A 94 13.69 16.64 2.56
CA LEU A 94 13.23 17.22 1.30
C LEU A 94 11.84 16.69 0.89
N PRO A 95 10.84 16.64 1.80
CA PRO A 95 9.57 15.95 1.56
C PRO A 95 8.86 16.40 0.28
N GLU A 96 8.84 17.70 -0.02
CA GLU A 96 8.19 18.20 -1.24
C GLU A 96 8.88 17.74 -2.53
N LYS A 97 10.22 17.75 -2.55
CA LYS A 97 10.97 17.34 -3.75
C LYS A 97 10.95 15.83 -3.94
N THR A 98 11.05 15.09 -2.84
CA THR A 98 10.93 13.63 -2.86
C THR A 98 9.55 13.20 -3.33
N GLU A 99 8.50 13.85 -2.82
CA GLU A 99 7.13 13.60 -3.24
C GLU A 99 6.93 13.87 -4.73
N ALA A 100 7.35 15.04 -5.23
CA ALA A 100 7.24 15.38 -6.64
C ALA A 100 7.96 14.38 -7.55
N PHE A 101 9.15 13.91 -7.14
CA PHE A 101 9.86 12.90 -7.92
C PHE A 101 9.14 11.55 -7.89
N CYS A 102 8.67 11.08 -6.73
CA CYS A 102 7.92 9.82 -6.67
C CYS A 102 6.58 9.91 -7.43
N HIS A 103 5.93 11.06 -7.43
CA HIS A 103 4.74 11.31 -8.26
C HIS A 103 5.03 11.07 -9.75
N ASP A 104 6.14 11.61 -10.26
CA ASP A 104 6.61 11.34 -11.63
C ASP A 104 6.91 9.85 -11.85
N LEU A 105 7.53 9.15 -10.88
CA LEU A 105 7.83 7.71 -10.98
C LEU A 105 6.56 6.88 -11.16
N LEU A 106 5.51 7.19 -10.39
CA LEU A 106 4.23 6.47 -10.42
C LEU A 106 3.50 6.72 -11.74
N LEU A 107 3.35 8.00 -12.13
CA LEU A 107 2.65 8.37 -13.37
C LEU A 107 3.39 7.97 -14.65
N SER A 108 4.66 7.58 -14.56
CA SER A 108 5.42 7.08 -15.71
C SER A 108 5.89 5.64 -15.57
N PHE A 109 5.27 4.89 -14.66
CA PHE A 109 5.56 3.48 -14.46
C PHE A 109 5.29 2.63 -15.71
N ASP A 110 4.27 2.97 -16.51
CA ASP A 110 3.99 2.31 -17.80
C ASP A 110 5.22 2.28 -18.73
N LYS A 111 6.01 3.36 -18.75
CA LYS A 111 7.22 3.42 -19.58
C LYS A 111 8.30 2.44 -19.12
N VAL A 112 8.26 2.06 -17.84
CA VAL A 112 9.19 1.10 -17.25
C VAL A 112 8.65 -0.32 -17.42
N SER A 113 7.34 -0.54 -17.27
CA SER A 113 6.72 -1.84 -17.47
C SER A 113 6.73 -2.26 -18.96
N GLU A 114 6.62 -1.33 -19.90
CA GLU A 114 6.67 -1.62 -21.35
C GLU A 114 8.04 -2.16 -21.82
N ILE A 115 9.10 -1.86 -21.09
CA ILE A 115 10.48 -2.26 -21.46
C ILE A 115 10.95 -3.51 -20.71
N ALA A 116 10.11 -4.16 -19.91
CA ALA A 116 10.49 -5.36 -19.17
C ALA A 116 9.33 -6.36 -19.09
N ASP A 117 9.64 -7.66 -19.06
CA ASP A 117 8.64 -8.68 -18.75
C ASP A 117 8.21 -8.57 -17.28
N THR A 118 6.96 -8.15 -17.03
CA THR A 118 6.42 -7.95 -15.68
C THR A 118 5.61 -9.15 -15.16
N SER A 119 5.61 -10.27 -15.88
CA SER A 119 4.75 -11.44 -15.57
C SER A 119 5.14 -12.15 -14.27
N ASP A 120 6.40 -12.04 -13.84
CA ASP A 120 6.91 -12.65 -12.61
C ASP A 120 6.61 -11.83 -11.33
N GLY A 121 6.10 -10.60 -11.49
CA GLY A 121 5.83 -9.69 -10.38
C GLY A 121 7.07 -9.00 -9.78
N SER A 122 8.26 -9.14 -10.38
CA SER A 122 9.51 -8.55 -9.87
C SER A 122 9.49 -7.02 -9.74
N TRP A 123 8.60 -6.35 -10.46
CA TRP A 123 8.39 -4.92 -10.40
C TRP A 123 7.73 -4.43 -9.10
N MET A 124 7.05 -5.32 -8.37
CA MET A 124 6.22 -4.94 -7.22
C MET A 124 7.03 -4.28 -6.11
N ASP A 125 8.24 -4.76 -5.81
CA ASP A 125 9.08 -4.17 -4.76
C ASP A 125 9.50 -2.73 -5.10
N TYR A 126 9.84 -2.50 -6.37
CA TYR A 126 10.14 -1.16 -6.89
C TYR A 126 8.94 -0.24 -6.78
N TYR A 127 7.79 -0.66 -7.32
CA TYR A 127 6.59 0.16 -7.38
C TYR A 127 6.02 0.45 -5.99
N ASN A 128 5.85 -0.58 -5.15
CA ASN A 128 5.35 -0.42 -3.78
C ASN A 128 6.31 0.44 -2.94
N GLY A 129 7.62 0.31 -3.16
CA GLY A 129 8.61 1.17 -2.55
C GLY A 129 8.45 2.65 -2.95
N ALA A 130 8.15 2.94 -4.22
CA ALA A 130 7.83 4.29 -4.69
C ALA A 130 6.56 4.84 -4.02
N VAL A 131 5.48 4.04 -3.98
CA VAL A 131 4.22 4.41 -3.29
C VAL A 131 4.47 4.72 -1.81
N GLU A 132 5.23 3.89 -1.11
CA GLU A 132 5.53 4.10 0.30
C GLU A 132 6.30 5.40 0.56
N ILE A 133 7.33 5.66 -0.23
CA ILE A 133 8.14 6.88 -0.09
C ILE A 133 7.31 8.11 -0.44
N TRP A 134 6.47 8.02 -1.46
CA TRP A 134 5.56 9.09 -1.87
C TRP A 134 4.57 9.45 -0.75
N LEU A 135 3.85 8.47 -0.19
CA LEU A 135 2.88 8.72 0.87
C LEU A 135 3.54 9.23 2.17
N LYS A 136 4.72 8.71 2.53
CA LYS A 136 5.51 9.25 3.66
C LYS A 136 5.93 10.70 3.41
N SER A 137 6.29 11.04 2.18
CA SER A 137 6.70 12.39 1.82
C SER A 137 5.51 13.36 1.84
N LEU A 138 4.34 12.93 1.37
CA LEU A 138 3.09 13.69 1.50
C LEU A 138 2.72 13.92 2.97
N SER A 139 2.83 12.88 3.81
CA SER A 139 2.41 12.97 5.22
C SER A 139 3.26 13.94 6.03
N LEU A 140 4.50 14.22 5.62
CA LEU A 140 5.38 15.20 6.28
C LEU A 140 5.16 16.66 5.83
N GLN A 141 4.38 16.90 4.78
CA GLN A 141 4.07 18.25 4.28
C GLN A 141 2.94 18.92 5.08
N LYS A 142 3.16 19.09 6.39
CA LYS A 142 2.14 19.62 7.34
C LYS A 142 1.76 21.09 7.12
N ASP A 143 2.54 21.81 6.33
CA ASP A 143 2.28 23.19 5.93
C ASP A 143 1.28 23.31 4.77
N LYS A 144 1.03 22.22 4.04
CA LYS A 144 0.06 22.19 2.93
C LYS A 144 -1.35 21.97 3.46
N SER A 145 -2.33 22.59 2.78
CA SER A 145 -3.74 22.37 3.07
C SER A 145 -4.17 20.94 2.73
N ILE A 146 -5.20 20.46 3.42
CA ILE A 146 -5.82 19.15 3.23
C ILE A 146 -6.17 18.90 1.75
N ASP A 147 -6.81 19.88 1.09
CA ASP A 147 -7.24 19.75 -0.31
C ASP A 147 -6.05 19.57 -1.27
N VAL A 148 -4.93 20.28 -1.04
CA VAL A 148 -3.72 20.14 -1.85
C VAL A 148 -3.13 18.73 -1.74
N ILE A 149 -3.09 18.15 -0.54
CA ILE A 149 -2.60 16.76 -0.37
C ILE A 149 -3.56 15.77 -1.04
N ALA A 150 -4.87 15.96 -0.87
CA ALA A 150 -5.88 15.11 -1.50
C ALA A 150 -5.82 15.17 -3.03
N ASP A 151 -5.66 16.36 -3.63
CA ASP A 151 -5.56 16.54 -5.08
C ASP A 151 -4.30 15.89 -5.66
N ARG A 152 -3.17 15.94 -4.93
CA ARG A 152 -1.97 15.20 -5.33
C ARG A 152 -2.21 13.70 -5.34
N ILE A 153 -2.91 13.18 -4.33
CA ILE A 153 -3.25 11.75 -4.31
C ILE A 153 -4.16 11.39 -5.48
N LEU A 154 -5.22 12.18 -5.69
CA LEU A 154 -6.17 11.99 -6.77
C LEU A 154 -5.50 11.98 -8.16
N SER A 155 -4.48 12.82 -8.36
CA SER A 155 -3.76 12.87 -9.63
C SER A 155 -3.05 11.57 -9.97
N VAL A 156 -2.53 10.84 -8.97
CA VAL A 156 -1.96 9.51 -9.16
C VAL A 156 -3.06 8.50 -9.43
N LEU A 157 -4.13 8.48 -8.63
CA LEU A 157 -5.25 7.54 -8.81
C LEU A 157 -5.86 7.61 -10.23
N LYS A 158 -5.89 8.80 -10.84
CA LYS A 158 -6.40 8.98 -12.21
C LYS A 158 -5.43 8.53 -13.30
N GLY A 159 -4.14 8.49 -13.01
CA GLY A 159 -3.10 8.23 -14.00
C GLY A 159 -2.37 6.90 -13.82
N ASP A 160 -2.63 6.18 -12.73
CA ASP A 160 -1.91 4.98 -12.36
C ASP A 160 -2.88 3.82 -12.07
N VAL A 161 -2.88 2.83 -12.95
CA VAL A 161 -3.75 1.65 -12.88
C VAL A 161 -3.26 0.59 -11.89
N TYR A 162 -2.03 0.72 -11.37
CA TYR A 162 -1.43 -0.25 -10.46
C TYR A 162 -1.65 0.10 -8.98
N PHE A 163 -2.17 1.30 -8.70
CA PHE A 163 -2.31 1.79 -7.33
C PHE A 163 -3.36 0.98 -6.56
N ASN A 164 -2.93 0.36 -5.46
CA ASN A 164 -3.82 -0.36 -4.56
C ASN A 164 -4.12 0.49 -3.31
N PHE A 165 -5.41 0.65 -3.00
CA PHE A 165 -5.90 1.44 -1.87
C PHE A 165 -5.58 0.82 -0.50
N ASP A 166 -5.24 -0.47 -0.43
CA ASP A 166 -4.82 -1.17 0.80
C ASP A 166 -3.68 -0.44 1.53
N ILE A 167 -2.87 0.32 0.80
CA ILE A 167 -1.78 1.10 1.37
C ILE A 167 -2.28 2.18 2.36
N PHE A 168 -3.53 2.64 2.23
CA PHE A 168 -4.12 3.60 3.16
C PHE A 168 -4.33 3.02 4.55
N ASP A 169 -4.47 1.71 4.74
CA ASP A 169 -4.54 1.13 6.08
C ASP A 169 -3.27 1.40 6.89
N LYS A 170 -2.12 1.41 6.21
CA LYS A 170 -0.82 1.71 6.81
C LYS A 170 -0.62 3.20 7.08
N TYR A 171 -1.08 4.09 6.18
CA TYR A 171 -0.73 5.52 6.21
C TYR A 171 -1.85 6.49 6.59
N LYS A 172 -3.09 6.02 6.78
CA LYS A 172 -4.24 6.89 7.10
C LYS A 172 -4.05 7.77 8.33
N LYS A 173 -3.30 7.28 9.34
CA LYS A 173 -2.98 8.05 10.56
C LYS A 173 -1.96 9.15 10.28
N ASP A 174 -0.96 8.87 9.47
CA ASP A 174 0.12 9.82 9.15
C ASP A 174 -0.36 10.92 8.21
N LEU A 175 -1.15 10.56 7.19
CA LEU A 175 -1.80 11.48 6.26
C LEU A 175 -2.89 12.31 6.95
N GLY A 176 -3.64 11.67 7.85
CA GLY A 176 -4.77 12.24 8.54
C GLY A 176 -6.10 11.94 7.85
N TYR A 177 -7.09 11.53 8.64
CA TYR A 177 -8.42 11.14 8.15
C TYR A 177 -9.13 12.22 7.33
N ASN A 178 -8.85 13.50 7.58
CA ASN A 178 -9.46 14.59 6.80
C ASN A 178 -8.94 14.68 5.36
N VAL A 179 -7.68 14.28 5.11
CA VAL A 179 -7.15 14.16 3.75
C VAL A 179 -7.88 13.07 2.98
N ILE A 180 -8.11 11.92 3.62
CA ILE A 180 -8.84 10.82 2.98
C ILE A 180 -10.31 11.20 2.75
N ARG A 181 -10.95 11.93 3.68
CA ARG A 181 -12.29 12.48 3.45
C ARG A 181 -12.33 13.45 2.27
N ALA A 182 -11.37 14.37 2.18
CA ALA A 182 -11.30 15.30 1.05
C ALA A 182 -11.09 14.56 -0.28
N LEU A 183 -10.22 13.55 -0.30
CA LEU A 183 -10.01 12.67 -1.46
C LEU A 183 -11.30 11.96 -1.87
N ARG A 184 -12.02 11.37 -0.91
CA ARG A 184 -13.35 10.77 -1.13
C ARG A 184 -14.32 11.75 -1.77
N GLU A 185 -14.44 12.97 -1.23
CA GLU A 185 -15.35 13.98 -1.80
C GLU A 185 -14.95 14.36 -3.23
N SER A 186 -13.65 14.40 -3.53
CA SER A 186 -13.17 14.65 -4.89
C SER A 186 -13.51 13.50 -5.85
N LEU A 187 -13.40 12.24 -5.42
CA LEU A 187 -13.82 11.07 -6.21
C LEU A 187 -15.33 11.05 -6.46
N LEU A 188 -16.14 11.44 -5.47
CA LEU A 188 -17.59 11.58 -5.66
C LEU A 188 -17.95 12.63 -6.70
N LYS A 189 -17.21 13.76 -6.73
CA LYS A 189 -17.41 14.81 -7.74
C LYS A 189 -17.05 14.35 -9.15
N THR A 190 -16.11 13.41 -9.30
CA THR A 190 -15.73 12.84 -10.60
C THR A 190 -16.60 11.66 -11.03
N GLY A 191 -17.43 11.13 -10.12
CA GLY A 191 -18.34 10.01 -10.38
C GLY A 191 -17.78 8.65 -9.95
N ASP A 192 -16.60 8.62 -9.33
CA ASP A 192 -15.90 7.41 -8.90
C ASP A 192 -16.43 6.93 -7.54
N VAL A 193 -17.67 6.45 -7.55
CA VAL A 193 -18.40 6.07 -6.34
C VAL A 193 -17.77 4.85 -5.64
N ASN A 194 -17.23 3.89 -6.38
CA ASN A 194 -16.62 2.68 -5.81
C ASN A 194 -15.39 3.03 -4.97
N ASP A 195 -14.44 3.77 -5.53
CA ASP A 195 -13.23 4.22 -4.84
C ASP A 195 -13.57 5.10 -3.63
N ALA A 196 -14.60 5.95 -3.75
CA ALA A 196 -15.08 6.75 -2.62
C ALA A 196 -15.65 5.88 -1.48
N VAL A 197 -16.38 4.81 -1.81
CA VAL A 197 -16.85 3.82 -0.83
C VAL A 197 -15.66 3.09 -0.22
N GLU A 198 -14.68 2.67 -1.02
CA GLU A 198 -13.50 1.94 -0.56
C GLU A 198 -12.67 2.77 0.44
N LEU A 199 -12.41 4.04 0.13
CA LEU A 199 -11.79 4.98 1.07
C LEU A 199 -12.58 5.12 2.36
N SER A 200 -13.91 5.13 2.27
CA SER A 200 -14.78 5.24 3.44
C SER A 200 -14.69 4.02 4.35
N LEU A 201 -14.50 2.83 3.78
CA LEU A 201 -14.23 1.61 4.54
C LEU A 201 -12.90 1.74 5.30
N TYR A 202 -11.85 2.24 4.67
CA TYR A 202 -10.54 2.43 5.33
C TYR A 202 -10.58 3.42 6.49
N ILE A 203 -11.35 4.51 6.36
CA ILE A 203 -11.53 5.48 7.45
C ILE A 203 -12.66 5.14 8.41
N ARG A 204 -13.37 4.03 8.18
CA ARG A 204 -14.51 3.56 8.97
C ARG A 204 -15.59 4.64 9.15
N ASP A 205 -15.95 5.32 8.07
CA ASP A 205 -17.02 6.32 8.07
C ASP A 205 -18.39 5.65 7.88
N VAL A 206 -18.93 5.10 8.97
CA VAL A 206 -20.17 4.29 8.97
C VAL A 206 -21.36 5.10 8.46
N ASP A 207 -21.48 6.37 8.84
CA ASP A 207 -22.57 7.24 8.39
C ASP A 207 -22.57 7.43 6.87
N PHE A 208 -21.40 7.63 6.27
CA PHE A 208 -21.28 7.73 4.82
C PHE A 208 -21.65 6.42 4.13
N ILE A 209 -21.17 5.29 4.65
CA ILE A 209 -21.42 3.98 4.04
C ILE A 209 -22.89 3.60 4.16
N ARG A 210 -23.53 3.90 5.30
CA ARG A 210 -24.99 3.78 5.50
C ARG A 210 -25.76 4.55 4.42
N GLN A 211 -25.40 5.80 4.16
CA GLN A 211 -26.03 6.59 3.08
C GLN A 211 -25.82 5.97 1.69
N CYS A 212 -24.64 5.42 1.41
CA CYS A 212 -24.36 4.73 0.16
C CYS A 212 -25.18 3.44 0.01
N PHE A 213 -25.34 2.68 1.09
CA PHE A 213 -26.17 1.48 1.14
C PHE A 213 -27.66 1.80 0.91
N GLU A 214 -28.21 2.82 1.59
CA GLU A 214 -29.58 3.27 1.43
C GLU A 214 -29.88 3.74 0.00
N LYS A 215 -28.94 4.45 -0.62
CA LYS A 215 -29.04 4.93 -2.01
C LYS A 215 -28.77 3.84 -3.06
N ARG A 216 -28.57 2.58 -2.65
CA ARG A 216 -28.22 1.44 -3.54
C ARG A 216 -26.98 1.72 -4.41
N LYS A 217 -26.00 2.40 -3.81
CA LYS A 217 -24.68 2.66 -4.40
C LYS A 217 -23.63 1.66 -3.93
N LEU A 218 -23.94 0.87 -2.90
CA LEU A 218 -23.11 -0.20 -2.36
C LEU A 218 -23.56 -1.55 -2.95
N ASN A 219 -22.85 -2.03 -3.97
CA ASN A 219 -23.31 -3.17 -4.78
C ASN A 219 -22.41 -4.41 -4.66
N GLN A 220 -21.22 -4.27 -4.09
CA GLN A 220 -20.31 -5.41 -3.94
C GLN A 220 -20.59 -6.14 -2.62
N PRO A 221 -20.78 -7.47 -2.63
CA PRO A 221 -21.00 -8.25 -1.42
C PRO A 221 -19.92 -8.06 -0.36
N GLU A 222 -18.65 -7.96 -0.78
CA GLU A 222 -17.53 -7.71 0.12
C GLU A 222 -17.71 -6.43 0.92
N TYR A 223 -18.08 -5.32 0.26
CA TYR A 223 -18.28 -4.04 0.92
C TYR A 223 -19.53 -4.04 1.82
N ILE A 224 -20.58 -4.77 1.44
CA ILE A 224 -21.79 -4.91 2.27
C ILE A 224 -21.46 -5.72 3.54
N ILE A 225 -20.66 -6.78 3.43
CA ILE A 225 -20.22 -7.57 4.58
C ILE A 225 -19.31 -6.72 5.48
N LYS A 226 -18.32 -6.01 4.92
CA LYS A 226 -17.48 -5.06 5.68
C LYS A 226 -18.31 -3.96 6.35
N PHE A 227 -19.37 -3.49 5.70
CA PHE A 227 -20.31 -2.54 6.30
C PHE A 227 -20.98 -3.11 7.55
N ALA A 228 -21.52 -4.32 7.45
CA ALA A 228 -22.13 -5.02 8.58
C ALA A 228 -21.12 -5.29 9.72
N GLU A 229 -19.87 -5.63 9.41
CA GLU A 229 -18.81 -5.76 10.43
C GLU A 229 -18.62 -4.49 11.25
N MET A 230 -18.57 -3.32 10.60
CA MET A 230 -18.42 -2.06 11.33
C MET A 230 -19.67 -1.73 12.15
N LEU A 231 -20.86 -2.09 11.68
CA LEU A 231 -22.10 -1.92 12.46
C LEU A 231 -22.07 -2.79 13.72
N VAL A 232 -21.56 -4.03 13.65
CA VAL A 232 -21.35 -4.87 14.84
C VAL A 232 -20.37 -4.20 15.80
N ASP A 233 -19.24 -3.71 15.29
CA ASP A 233 -18.24 -3.00 16.11
C ASP A 233 -18.80 -1.73 16.80
N GLU A 234 -19.79 -1.06 16.18
CA GLU A 234 -20.49 0.11 16.72
C GLU A 234 -21.72 -0.23 17.57
N LEU A 235 -21.94 -1.50 17.90
CA LEU A 235 -23.10 -1.99 18.67
C LEU A 235 -24.45 -1.71 17.99
N CYS A 236 -24.46 -1.58 16.67
CA CYS A 236 -25.64 -1.46 15.82
C CYS A 236 -25.99 -2.83 15.21
N THR A 237 -26.07 -3.85 16.07
CA THR A 237 -26.18 -5.28 15.71
C THR A 237 -27.49 -5.61 15.01
N GLU A 238 -28.60 -5.01 15.41
CA GLU A 238 -29.88 -5.12 14.69
C GLU A 238 -29.75 -4.63 13.23
N GLU A 239 -29.12 -3.48 13.01
CA GLU A 239 -28.88 -2.92 11.67
C GLU A 239 -27.96 -3.85 10.87
N ALA A 240 -26.89 -4.37 11.48
CA ALA A 240 -25.97 -5.31 10.84
C ALA A 240 -26.70 -6.57 10.34
N ILE A 241 -27.59 -7.15 11.16
CA ILE A 241 -28.43 -8.30 10.78
C ILE A 241 -29.32 -7.95 9.59
N GLN A 242 -29.96 -6.77 9.60
CA GLN A 242 -30.79 -6.31 8.49
C GLN A 242 -29.99 -6.17 7.20
N VAL A 243 -28.79 -5.59 7.27
CA VAL A 243 -27.87 -5.42 6.13
C VAL A 243 -27.49 -6.78 5.53
N LEU A 244 -27.03 -7.71 6.37
CA LEU A 244 -26.60 -9.05 5.94
C LEU A 244 -27.75 -9.86 5.34
N ASN A 245 -28.96 -9.73 5.89
CA ASN A 245 -30.13 -10.42 5.36
C ASN A 245 -30.53 -9.95 3.96
N LYS A 246 -30.21 -8.71 3.55
CA LYS A 246 -30.49 -8.24 2.17
C LYS A 246 -29.70 -9.00 1.10
N ILE A 247 -28.53 -9.54 1.47
CA ILE A 247 -27.66 -10.29 0.55
C ILE A 247 -27.65 -11.80 0.85
N LYS A 248 -28.52 -12.28 1.73
CA LYS A 248 -28.57 -13.70 2.13
C LYS A 248 -28.69 -14.65 0.93
N GLU A 249 -29.63 -14.35 0.03
CA GLU A 249 -29.90 -15.17 -1.16
C GLU A 249 -29.17 -14.67 -2.43
N ASP A 250 -28.24 -13.71 -2.27
CA ASP A 250 -27.47 -13.18 -3.39
C ASP A 250 -26.39 -14.18 -3.81
N LYS A 251 -26.51 -14.71 -5.04
CA LYS A 251 -25.58 -15.69 -5.61
C LYS A 251 -24.17 -15.13 -5.79
N SER A 252 -24.02 -13.80 -5.88
CA SER A 252 -22.70 -13.18 -6.00
C SER A 252 -21.85 -13.35 -4.73
N VAL A 253 -22.48 -13.55 -3.56
CA VAL A 253 -21.78 -13.88 -2.31
C VAL A 253 -21.06 -15.23 -2.43
N ASP A 254 -21.73 -16.23 -2.99
CA ASP A 254 -21.14 -17.58 -3.20
C ASP A 254 -20.07 -17.56 -4.30
N GLN A 255 -20.34 -16.86 -5.41
CA GLN A 255 -19.40 -16.73 -6.52
C GLN A 255 -18.10 -16.03 -6.10
N ALA A 256 -18.18 -15.06 -5.18
CA ALA A 256 -17.02 -14.39 -4.61
C ALA A 256 -16.33 -15.20 -3.49
N GLY A 257 -16.85 -16.37 -3.11
CA GLY A 257 -16.31 -17.17 -2.01
C GLY A 257 -16.51 -16.55 -0.62
N LEU A 258 -17.46 -15.62 -0.48
CA LEU A 258 -17.67 -14.83 0.75
C LEU A 258 -18.72 -15.42 1.69
N ARG A 259 -19.29 -16.60 1.37
CA ARG A 259 -20.37 -17.21 2.16
C ARG A 259 -19.96 -17.51 3.60
N ASP A 260 -18.75 -18.02 3.78
CA ASP A 260 -18.18 -18.27 5.11
C ASP A 260 -18.05 -16.98 5.91
N LYS A 261 -17.55 -15.92 5.27
CA LYS A 261 -17.37 -14.61 5.90
C LYS A 261 -18.71 -13.97 6.28
N TRP A 262 -19.70 -14.03 5.37
CA TRP A 262 -21.07 -13.60 5.65
C TRP A 262 -21.66 -14.35 6.86
N THR A 263 -21.46 -15.67 6.92
CA THR A 263 -21.97 -16.53 8.01
C THR A 263 -21.33 -16.16 9.36
N GLU A 264 -20.02 -15.94 9.37
CA GLU A 264 -19.26 -15.49 10.55
C GLU A 264 -19.84 -14.18 11.11
N VAL A 265 -19.95 -13.15 10.25
CA VAL A 265 -20.40 -11.82 10.68
C VAL A 265 -21.86 -11.86 11.14
N LEU A 266 -22.73 -12.62 10.46
CA LEU A 266 -24.12 -12.75 10.87
C LEU A 266 -24.26 -13.49 12.20
N ALA A 267 -23.49 -14.55 12.42
CA ALA A 267 -23.49 -15.27 13.69
C ALA A 267 -23.01 -14.37 14.84
N LEU A 268 -21.97 -13.56 14.63
CA LEU A 268 -21.50 -12.58 15.61
C LEU A 268 -22.58 -11.55 15.94
N ALA A 269 -23.21 -10.96 14.92
CA ALA A 269 -24.28 -9.98 15.12
C ALA A 269 -25.47 -10.56 15.91
N LEU A 270 -25.87 -11.79 15.61
CA LEU A 270 -26.94 -12.49 16.34
C LEU A 270 -26.55 -12.82 17.79
N ILE A 271 -25.29 -13.15 18.04
CA ILE A 271 -24.82 -13.42 19.41
C ILE A 271 -24.87 -12.15 20.25
N GLU A 272 -24.39 -11.03 19.73
CA GLU A 272 -24.41 -9.73 20.41
C GLU A 272 -25.85 -9.24 20.66
N GLU A 273 -26.77 -9.54 19.74
CA GLU A 273 -28.21 -9.25 19.91
C GLU A 273 -28.93 -10.20 20.88
N GLY A 274 -28.25 -11.26 21.36
CA GLY A 274 -28.84 -12.26 22.27
C GLY A 274 -29.65 -13.37 21.58
N GLU A 275 -29.64 -13.43 20.24
CA GLU A 275 -30.33 -14.42 19.40
C GLU A 275 -29.53 -15.73 19.25
N ILE A 276 -29.08 -16.29 20.39
CA ILE A 276 -28.12 -17.40 20.46
C ILE A 276 -28.58 -18.67 19.69
N GLN A 277 -29.88 -18.97 19.69
CA GLN A 277 -30.40 -20.15 18.97
C GLN A 277 -30.36 -19.96 17.44
N GLN A 278 -30.60 -18.73 16.98
CA GLN A 278 -30.51 -18.41 15.56
C GLN A 278 -29.04 -18.48 15.11
N ALA A 279 -28.12 -17.88 15.88
CA ALA A 279 -26.69 -17.97 15.62
C ALA A 279 -26.21 -19.42 15.53
N LYS A 280 -26.63 -20.28 16.47
CA LYS A 280 -26.30 -21.71 16.46
C LYS A 280 -26.79 -22.41 15.20
N THR A 281 -28.01 -22.12 14.78
CA THR A 281 -28.60 -22.70 13.56
C THR A 281 -27.78 -22.31 12.33
N ILE A 282 -27.46 -21.02 12.20
CA ILE A 282 -26.66 -20.49 11.09
C ILE A 282 -25.27 -21.13 11.03
N CYS A 283 -24.59 -21.27 12.17
CA CYS A 283 -23.30 -21.96 12.22
C CYS A 283 -23.42 -23.42 11.76
N ILE A 284 -24.43 -24.16 12.24
CA ILE A 284 -24.64 -25.56 11.85
C ILE A 284 -24.91 -25.69 10.35
N ASP A 285 -25.75 -24.81 9.79
CA ASP A 285 -26.10 -24.85 8.37
C ASP A 285 -24.90 -24.47 7.50
N GLY A 286 -24.08 -23.51 7.93
CA GLY A 286 -22.80 -23.19 7.29
C GLY A 286 -21.84 -24.38 7.25
N PHE A 287 -21.76 -25.18 8.32
CA PHE A 287 -20.94 -26.39 8.34
C PHE A 287 -21.44 -27.52 7.42
N LYS A 288 -22.76 -27.66 7.24
CA LYS A 288 -23.36 -28.73 6.42
C LYS A 288 -23.23 -28.48 4.91
N ASN A 289 -23.06 -27.23 4.50
CA ASN A 289 -23.03 -26.81 3.10
C ASN A 289 -21.60 -26.68 2.54
N ARG A 290 -20.59 -27.20 3.26
CA ARG A 290 -19.20 -27.37 2.82
C ARG A 290 -18.98 -28.80 2.32
#